data_AF-A0AAD4BT82-F1
#
_entry.id   AF-A0AAD4BT82-F1
#
_cell.length_a   1.000
_cell.length_b   1.000
_cell.length_c   1.000
_cell.angle_alpha   90.00
_cell.angle_beta   90.00
_cell.angle_gamma   90.00
#
_symmetry.space_group_name_H-M   'P 1'
#
loop_
_entity.id
_entity.type
_entity.pdbx_description
1 polymer ?
#
loop_
_entity_poly.entity_id
_entity_poly.type
_entity_poly.pdbx_seq_one_letter_code
_entity_poly.pdbx_strand_id
1 'polypeptide(L)'
;MNDEEWVDEDEEYIPPHLCPPQHSDYLTIVDVSGVHFITVSYCHCPGSAPEHLQLFKSRLFPATLQHPRTAFTFHVFDDFIWDNLEYGTLGANYFSKLHQVTSNVFPHLVPVRRNQSLSLLARKWCLLKLLKWNGFGH
;
A
#
# COMPACT_ATOMS: atom_id res chain seq x y z
N MET A 1 0.66 6.36 54.30
CA MET A 1 1.53 6.49 53.11
C MET A 1 0.98 5.47 52.14
N ASN A 2 0.14 5.93 51.20
CA ASN A 2 -0.27 5.10 50.07
C ASN A 2 0.76 5.36 49.00
N ASP A 3 1.52 4.34 48.66
CA ASP A 3 2.34 4.31 47.47
C ASP A 3 1.38 4.09 46.30
N GLU A 4 0.96 5.19 45.67
CA GLU A 4 0.32 5.15 44.35
C GLU A 4 1.35 4.60 43.37
N GLU A 5 1.29 3.28 43.21
CA GLU A 5 1.96 2.51 42.19
C GLU A 5 1.43 3.00 40.84
N TRP A 6 2.20 3.89 40.20
CA TRP A 6 1.92 4.35 38.83
C TRP A 6 1.97 3.12 37.93
N VAL A 7 0.79 2.67 37.50
CA VAL A 7 0.69 1.69 36.42
C VAL A 7 1.05 2.46 35.15
N ASP A 8 2.18 2.12 34.54
CA ASP A 8 2.48 2.54 33.18
C ASP A 8 1.41 1.92 32.28
N GLU A 9 0.28 2.60 32.13
CA GLU A 9 -0.67 2.38 31.04
C GLU A 9 0.00 2.87 29.76
N ASP A 10 1.05 2.17 29.33
CA ASP A 10 1.57 2.23 27.96
C ASP A 10 0.56 1.55 27.04
N GLU A 11 -0.65 2.10 26.96
CA GLU A 11 -1.51 1.90 25.80
C GLU A 11 -0.73 2.56 24.65
N GLU A 12 -0.08 1.73 23.83
CA GLU A 12 0.78 2.13 22.72
C GLU A 12 0.04 3.18 21.88
N TYR A 13 0.34 4.47 22.11
CA TYR A 13 -0.40 5.57 21.50
C TYR A 13 -0.18 5.52 19.99
N ILE A 14 -1.15 4.99 19.26
CA ILE A 14 -1.11 4.97 17.79
C ILE A 14 -1.63 6.32 17.29
N PRO A 15 -0.81 7.12 16.58
CA PRO A 15 -1.26 8.37 16.01
C PRO A 15 -2.49 8.16 15.09
N PRO A 16 -3.48 9.08 15.07
CA PRO A 16 -4.71 8.90 14.32
C PRO A 16 -4.53 8.61 12.82
N HIS A 17 -3.47 9.11 12.20
CA HIS A 17 -3.17 8.89 10.78
C HIS A 17 -2.63 7.47 10.47
N LEU A 18 -2.24 6.71 11.49
CA LEU A 18 -1.83 5.30 11.38
C LEU A 18 -2.98 4.34 11.72
N CYS A 19 -4.08 4.86 12.26
CA CYS A 19 -5.26 4.08 12.58
C CYS A 19 -6.11 3.85 11.32
N PRO A 20 -6.31 2.59 10.89
CA PRO A 20 -7.25 2.31 9.81
C PRO A 20 -8.70 2.61 10.25
N PRO A 21 -9.59 3.03 9.33
CA PRO A 21 -11.01 3.22 9.62
C PRO A 21 -11.66 1.95 10.15
N GLN A 22 -12.36 2.02 11.29
CA GLN A 22 -12.91 0.84 11.97
C GLN A 22 -14.28 0.39 11.43
N HIS A 23 -15.07 1.30 10.85
CA HIS A 23 -16.49 1.06 10.53
C HIS A 23 -16.83 1.15 9.04
N SER A 24 -15.83 1.24 8.17
CA SER A 24 -16.01 1.39 6.72
C SER A 24 -15.09 0.44 5.98
N ASP A 25 -15.54 -0.08 4.83
CA ASP A 25 -14.65 -0.76 3.89
C ASP A 25 -13.59 0.24 3.39
N TYR A 26 -12.37 0.06 3.87
CA TYR A 26 -11.23 0.87 3.49
C TYR A 26 -10.24 0.06 2.67
N LEU A 27 -9.53 0.76 1.80
CA LEU A 27 -8.43 0.25 1.01
C LEU A 27 -7.14 0.88 1.53
N THR A 28 -6.17 0.05 1.88
CA THR A 28 -4.80 0.51 2.17
C THR A 28 -4.10 0.80 0.85
N ILE A 29 -3.76 2.05 0.58
CA ILE A 29 -3.02 2.47 -0.61
C ILE A 29 -1.56 2.68 -0.22
N VAL A 30 -0.68 1.98 -0.92
CA VAL A 30 0.77 2.16 -0.80
C VAL A 30 1.23 3.03 -1.97
N ASP A 31 1.80 4.18 -1.64
CA ASP A 31 2.33 5.17 -2.57
C ASP A 31 3.77 5.55 -2.21
N VAL A 32 4.48 6.23 -3.11
CA VAL A 32 5.80 6.81 -2.83
C VAL A 32 5.79 7.80 -1.67
N SER A 33 4.65 8.45 -1.43
CA SER A 33 4.42 9.35 -0.29
C SER A 33 4.09 8.63 1.02
N GLY A 34 4.03 7.30 1.03
CA GLY A 34 3.73 6.50 2.22
C GLY A 34 2.45 5.68 2.09
N VAL A 35 1.92 5.25 3.24
CA VAL A 35 0.74 4.40 3.35
C VAL A 35 -0.47 5.23 3.75
N HIS A 36 -1.55 5.07 2.99
CA HIS A 36 -2.78 5.83 3.16
C HIS A 36 -3.97 4.90 3.34
N PHE A 37 -4.96 5.29 4.14
CA PHE A 37 -6.25 4.58 4.23
C PHE A 37 -7.32 5.41 3.53
N ILE A 38 -7.98 4.82 2.52
CA ILE A 38 -9.03 5.51 1.78
C ILE A 38 -10.26 4.61 1.73
N THR A 39 -11.44 5.19 1.99
CA THR A 39 -12.71 4.51 1.77
C THR A 39 -13.01 4.41 0.27
N VAL A 40 -13.31 3.21 -0.21
CA VAL A 40 -13.60 2.98 -1.63
C VAL A 40 -15.04 2.50 -1.79
N SER A 41 -15.74 3.08 -2.76
CA SER A 41 -17.07 2.63 -3.15
C SER A 41 -17.03 2.17 -4.61
N TYR A 42 -17.24 0.87 -4.81
CA TYR A 42 -17.26 0.28 -6.14
C TYR A 42 -18.60 0.56 -6.84
N CYS A 43 -18.53 0.77 -8.15
CA CYS A 43 -19.72 0.87 -8.98
C CYS A 43 -20.30 -0.54 -9.19
N HIS A 44 -21.61 -0.69 -8.94
CA HIS A 44 -22.34 -1.95 -9.16
C HIS A 44 -23.45 -1.81 -10.22
N CYS A 45 -23.36 -0.78 -11.07
CA CYS A 45 -24.31 -0.61 -12.17
C CYS A 45 -24.26 -1.79 -13.16
N PRO A 46 -25.37 -2.12 -13.85
CA PRO A 46 -25.35 -3.13 -14.90
C PRO A 46 -24.27 -2.84 -15.95
N GLY A 47 -23.39 -3.81 -16.22
CA GLY A 47 -22.25 -3.64 -17.12
C GLY A 47 -21.01 -2.97 -16.49
N SER A 48 -21.02 -2.68 -15.18
CA SER A 48 -19.82 -2.20 -14.49
C SER A 48 -18.69 -3.22 -14.56
N ALA A 49 -17.47 -2.74 -14.72
CA ALA A 49 -16.28 -3.60 -14.64
C ALA A 49 -16.15 -4.22 -13.23
N PRO A 50 -15.55 -5.40 -13.07
CA PRO A 50 -15.24 -5.95 -11.76
C PRO A 50 -14.32 -5.03 -10.94
N GLU A 51 -14.38 -5.12 -9.61
CA GLU A 51 -13.72 -4.21 -8.65
C GLU A 51 -12.22 -3.99 -8.96
N HIS A 52 -11.48 -5.07 -9.21
CA HIS A 52 -10.05 -4.97 -9.54
C HIS A 52 -9.82 -4.13 -10.82
N LEU A 53 -10.67 -4.24 -11.84
CA LEU A 53 -10.58 -3.40 -13.04
C LEU A 53 -10.99 -1.95 -12.77
N GLN A 54 -11.93 -1.71 -11.87
CA GLN A 54 -12.24 -0.33 -11.43
C GLN A 54 -11.03 0.31 -10.76
N LEU A 55 -10.31 -0.42 -9.91
CA LEU A 55 -9.04 0.04 -9.32
C LEU A 55 -7.97 0.29 -10.39
N PHE A 56 -7.83 -0.62 -11.36
CA PHE A 56 -6.88 -0.41 -12.46
C PHE A 56 -7.18 0.87 -13.25
N LYS A 57 -8.46 1.15 -13.51
CA LYS A 57 -8.88 2.41 -14.15
C LYS A 57 -8.52 3.64 -13.31
N SER A 58 -8.51 3.53 -11.99
CA SER A 58 -8.07 4.57 -11.07
C SER A 58 -6.57 4.58 -10.80
N ARG A 59 -5.74 3.92 -11.63
CA ARG A 59 -4.27 3.84 -11.48
C ARG A 59 -3.80 3.13 -10.20
N LEU A 60 -4.64 2.23 -9.68
CA LEU A 60 -4.34 1.41 -8.51
C LEU A 60 -4.23 -0.06 -8.92
N PHE A 61 -3.14 -0.70 -8.52
CA PHE A 61 -2.93 -2.12 -8.73
C PHE A 61 -3.28 -2.86 -7.44
N PRO A 62 -4.35 -3.67 -7.42
CA PRO A 62 -4.72 -4.39 -6.22
C PRO A 62 -3.71 -5.49 -5.87
N ALA A 63 -3.40 -5.64 -4.59
CA ALA A 63 -2.51 -6.68 -4.09
C ALA A 63 -3.07 -8.09 -4.33
N THR A 64 -4.40 -8.22 -4.26
CA THR A 64 -5.17 -9.43 -4.51
C THR A 64 -6.32 -9.12 -5.45
N LEU A 65 -6.63 -10.04 -6.37
CA LEU A 65 -7.74 -9.84 -7.32
C LEU A 65 -9.12 -10.04 -6.66
N GLN A 66 -9.18 -10.91 -5.65
CA GLN A 66 -10.36 -11.15 -4.84
C GLN A 66 -10.29 -10.25 -3.60
N HIS A 67 -11.30 -9.39 -3.43
CA HIS A 67 -11.46 -8.47 -2.28
C HIS A 67 -10.18 -7.72 -1.91
N PRO A 68 -9.76 -6.76 -2.74
CA PRO A 68 -8.53 -6.02 -2.50
C PRO A 68 -8.63 -5.19 -1.22
N ARG A 69 -7.88 -5.56 -0.19
CA ARG A 69 -7.68 -4.74 1.02
C ARG A 69 -6.47 -3.82 0.92
N THR A 70 -5.63 -4.06 -0.07
CA THR A 70 -4.42 -3.28 -0.33
C THR A 70 -4.28 -3.05 -1.82
N ALA A 71 -3.91 -1.84 -2.20
CA ALA A 71 -3.54 -1.50 -3.56
C ALA A 71 -2.25 -0.67 -3.57
N PHE A 72 -1.54 -0.76 -4.68
CA PHE A 72 -0.30 -0.05 -4.93
C PHE A 72 -0.53 0.96 -6.05
N THR A 73 -0.03 2.16 -5.91
CA THR A 73 -0.04 3.12 -7.01
C THR A 73 0.92 2.67 -8.12
N PHE A 74 0.75 3.15 -9.34
CA PHE A 74 1.74 2.88 -10.39
C PHE A 74 3.09 3.54 -10.08
N HIS A 75 3.08 4.69 -9.39
CA HIS A 75 4.28 5.39 -8.98
C HIS A 75 5.14 4.58 -8.03
N VAL A 76 4.55 3.87 -7.05
CA VAL A 76 5.35 3.06 -6.12
C VAL A 76 6.04 1.88 -6.83
N PHE A 77 5.46 1.34 -7.91
CA PHE A 77 6.18 0.35 -8.70
C PHE A 77 7.34 0.96 -9.47
N ASP A 78 7.13 2.11 -10.11
CA ASP A 78 8.19 2.77 -10.87
C ASP A 78 9.36 3.15 -9.93
N ASP A 79 9.07 3.74 -8.77
CA ASP A 79 10.08 4.07 -7.75
C ASP A 79 10.79 2.83 -7.21
N PHE A 80 10.06 1.76 -6.87
CA PHE A 80 10.67 0.50 -6.43
C PHE A 80 11.58 -0.12 -7.50
N ILE A 81 11.17 -0.10 -8.77
CA ILE A 81 11.98 -0.63 -9.88
C ILE A 81 13.27 0.19 -10.03
N TRP A 82 13.19 1.51 -9.96
CA TRP A 82 14.39 2.37 -10.00
C TRP A 82 15.31 2.12 -8.81
N ASP A 83 14.77 2.11 -7.58
CA ASP A 83 15.54 1.83 -6.37
C ASP A 83 16.20 0.45 -6.39
N ASN A 84 15.52 -0.55 -6.97
CA ASN A 84 16.07 -1.89 -7.11
C ASN A 84 17.16 -1.96 -8.18
N LEU A 85 16.99 -1.27 -9.31
CA LEU A 85 17.95 -1.27 -10.42
C LEU A 85 19.22 -0.46 -10.10
N GLU A 86 19.07 0.72 -9.52
CA GLU A 86 20.18 1.65 -9.30
C GLU A 86 20.96 1.32 -8.03
N TYR A 87 20.25 0.97 -6.95
CA TYR A 87 20.85 0.79 -5.62
C TYR A 87 20.85 -0.66 -5.13
N GLY A 88 20.32 -1.61 -5.91
CA GLY A 88 20.20 -3.01 -5.49
C GLY A 88 19.25 -3.19 -4.29
N THR A 89 18.34 -2.23 -4.07
CA THR A 89 17.49 -2.17 -2.88
C THR A 89 16.61 -3.42 -2.80
N LEU A 90 16.77 -4.19 -1.73
CA LEU A 90 15.89 -5.31 -1.44
C LEU A 90 14.49 -4.78 -1.09
N GLY A 91 13.45 -5.55 -1.41
CA GLY A 91 12.06 -5.18 -1.07
C GLY A 91 11.87 -4.84 0.41
N ALA A 92 12.59 -5.52 1.31
CA ALA A 92 12.55 -5.22 2.74
C ALA A 92 13.03 -3.79 3.07
N ASN A 93 14.11 -3.34 2.45
CA ASN A 93 14.66 -2.00 2.67
C ASN A 93 13.73 -0.92 2.11
N TYR A 94 13.11 -1.21 0.96
CA TYR A 94 12.12 -0.32 0.37
C TYR A 94 10.87 -0.17 1.26
N PHE A 95 10.40 -1.26 1.86
CA PHE A 95 9.33 -1.15 2.86
C PHE A 95 9.79 -0.33 4.06
N SER A 96 11.01 -0.49 4.56
CA SER A 96 11.54 0.36 5.65
C SER A 96 11.55 1.85 5.26
N LYS A 97 11.89 2.20 4.01
CA LYS A 97 11.75 3.55 3.45
C LYS A 97 10.30 4.02 3.53
N LEU A 98 9.34 3.20 3.06
CA LEU A 98 7.91 3.53 3.12
C LEU A 98 7.39 3.72 4.56
N HIS A 99 7.82 2.89 5.50
CA HIS A 99 7.48 3.04 6.92
C HIS A 99 7.94 4.41 7.45
N GLN A 100 9.19 4.79 7.17
CA GLN A 100 9.75 6.09 7.58
C GLN A 100 9.09 7.29 6.90
N VAL A 101 8.75 7.17 5.61
CA VAL A 101 8.03 8.22 4.87
C VAL A 101 6.62 8.40 5.42
N THR A 102 5.95 7.31 5.78
CA THR A 102 4.59 7.36 6.36
C THR A 102 4.59 7.96 7.76
N SER A 103 5.52 7.54 8.61
CA SER A 103 5.71 8.10 9.93
C SER A 103 7.19 8.02 10.31
N ASN A 104 7.82 9.18 10.38
CA ASN A 104 9.22 9.28 10.77
C ASN A 104 9.41 9.04 12.28
N VAL A 105 8.40 9.33 13.09
CA VAL A 105 8.43 9.15 14.56
C VAL A 105 8.10 7.71 14.95
N PHE A 106 7.11 7.10 14.29
CA PHE A 106 6.61 5.77 14.63
C PHE A 106 6.54 4.83 13.42
N PRO A 107 7.69 4.53 12.77
CA PRO A 107 7.70 3.71 11.56
C PRO A 107 7.22 2.28 11.80
N HIS A 108 7.42 1.74 13.01
CA HIS A 108 7.01 0.39 13.41
C HIS A 108 5.49 0.24 13.54
N LEU A 109 4.74 1.33 13.76
CA LEU A 109 3.28 1.32 13.90
C LEU A 109 2.54 1.38 12.55
N VAL A 110 3.23 1.65 11.45
CA VAL A 110 2.59 1.75 10.13
C VAL A 110 2.05 0.37 9.72
N PRO A 111 0.72 0.20 9.50
CA PRO A 111 0.10 -1.10 9.36
C PRO A 111 0.14 -1.60 7.90
N VAL A 112 1.32 -1.57 7.29
CA VAL A 112 1.59 -2.23 6.02
C VAL A 112 2.48 -3.44 6.28
N ARG A 113 1.99 -4.63 5.96
CA ARG A 113 2.83 -5.84 6.06
C ARG A 113 3.77 -5.87 4.88
N ARG A 114 5.05 -6.11 5.18
CA ARG A 114 6.06 -6.48 4.19
C ARG A 114 5.57 -7.72 3.46
N ASN A 115 5.05 -7.54 2.26
CA ASN A 115 4.49 -8.62 1.47
C ASN A 115 5.41 -8.92 0.28
N GLN A 116 5.47 -10.19 -0.11
CA GLN A 116 6.10 -10.58 -1.38
C GLN A 116 5.33 -10.01 -2.58
N SER A 117 4.12 -9.50 -2.35
CA SER A 117 3.25 -8.93 -3.36
C SER A 117 3.93 -7.77 -4.09
N LEU A 118 4.60 -6.82 -3.41
CA LEU A 118 5.21 -5.69 -4.11
C LEU A 118 6.18 -6.13 -5.21
N SER A 119 7.13 -7.02 -4.92
CA SER A 119 8.09 -7.50 -5.92
C SER A 119 7.44 -8.31 -7.04
N LEU A 120 6.45 -9.14 -6.73
CA LEU A 120 5.70 -9.91 -7.72
C LEU A 120 4.87 -8.99 -8.64
N LEU A 121 4.21 -8.00 -8.06
CA LEU A 121 3.38 -7.03 -8.77
C LEU A 121 4.23 -6.07 -9.58
N ALA A 122 5.41 -5.66 -9.10
CA ALA A 122 6.38 -4.88 -9.86
C ALA A 122 6.83 -5.61 -11.13
N ARG A 123 7.07 -6.93 -11.07
CA ARG A 123 7.36 -7.74 -12.27
C ARG A 123 6.20 -7.76 -13.25
N LYS A 124 4.97 -7.93 -12.76
CA LYS A 124 3.75 -7.84 -13.59
C LYS A 124 3.62 -6.46 -14.23
N TRP A 125 3.92 -5.39 -13.49
CA TRP A 125 3.92 -4.02 -13.98
C TRP A 125 4.96 -3.81 -15.09
N CYS A 126 6.19 -4.31 -14.93
CA CYS A 126 7.21 -4.29 -15.99
C CYS A 126 6.72 -4.97 -17.26
N LEU A 127 6.12 -6.17 -17.12
CA LEU A 127 5.55 -6.89 -18.27
C LEU A 127 4.45 -6.07 -18.96
N LEU A 128 3.54 -5.47 -18.20
CA LEU A 128 2.47 -4.63 -18.75
C LEU A 128 3.04 -3.41 -19.51
N LYS A 129 4.08 -2.75 -18.96
CA LYS A 129 4.76 -1.65 -19.68
C LYS A 129 5.41 -2.13 -20.96
N LEU A 130 6.09 -3.27 -20.92
CA LEU A 130 6.72 -3.87 -22.09
C LEU A 130 5.70 -4.20 -23.19
N LEU A 131 4.57 -4.83 -22.83
CA LEU A 131 3.50 -5.15 -23.78
C LEU A 131 2.88 -3.89 -24.39
N LYS A 132 2.68 -2.85 -23.57
CA LYS A 132 2.19 -1.55 -24.03
C LYS A 132 3.15 -0.91 -25.03
N TRP A 133 4.46 -0.95 -24.77
CA TRP A 133 5.47 -0.34 -25.64
C TRP A 133 5.69 -1.10 -26.95
N ASN A 134 5.55 -2.42 -26.93
CA ASN A 134 5.64 -3.27 -28.12
C ASN A 134 4.36 -3.29 -28.98
N GLY A 135 3.37 -2.43 -28.68
CA GLY A 135 2.17 -2.28 -29.51
C GLY A 135 1.12 -3.39 -29.34
N PHE A 136 1.20 -4.23 -28.31
CA PHE A 136 0.22 -5.30 -28.04
C PHE A 136 -1.03 -4.82 -27.27
N GLY A 137 -1.20 -3.50 -27.11
CA GLY A 137 -2.41 -2.89 -26.54
C GLY A 137 -3.22 -2.23 -27.64
N HIS A 138 -3.93 -3.03 -28.45
CA HIS A 138 -4.98 -2.56 -29.37
C HIS A 138 -6.31 -3.16 -28.96
#